data_AF-A0A0P0WXY1-F1
#
_entry.id   AF-A0A0P0WXY1-F1
#
_cell.length_a   1.000
_cell.length_b   1.000
_cell.length_c   1.000
_cell.angle_alpha   90.00
_cell.angle_beta   90.00
_cell.angle_gamma   90.00
#
_symmetry.space_group_name_H-M   'P 1'
#
loop_
_entity.id
_entity.type
_entity.pdbx_description
1 polymer ?
#
loop_
_entity_poly.entity_id
_entity_poly.type
_entity_poly.pdbx_seq_one_letter_code
_entity_poly.pdbx_strand_id
1 'polypeptide(L)'
;ADLGVSLHTSSSGLDLPMKVVDMFGCGLPVCAASFSCIDELVKVNNNGLLFSTSSELADELTMLFKGFPEECDELKSLKVGALNTGSSSKWSTEWERYALPLVNQVIG
;
A
#
# COMPACT_ATOMS: atom_id res chain seq x y z
N ALA A 1 0.64 11.28 -8.84
CA ALA A 1 1.01 9.99 -9.44
C ALA A 1 -0.23 9.11 -9.47
N ASP A 2 -0.29 8.13 -10.36
CA ASP A 2 -1.48 7.29 -10.54
C ASP A 2 -1.31 5.88 -9.97
N LEU A 3 -0.08 5.37 -9.97
CA LEU A 3 0.31 4.08 -9.42
C LEU A 3 1.70 4.18 -8.79
N GLY A 4 1.90 3.48 -7.67
CA GLY A 4 3.22 3.28 -7.05
C GLY A 4 3.80 1.90 -7.41
N VAL A 5 5.11 1.79 -7.55
CA VAL A 5 5.79 0.50 -7.77
C VAL A 5 6.79 0.25 -6.65
N SER A 6 6.70 -0.93 -6.05
CA SER A 6 7.52 -1.38 -4.93
C SER A 6 8.32 -2.63 -5.31
N LEU A 7 9.62 -2.48 -5.56
CA LEU A 7 10.53 -3.63 -5.75
C LEU A 7 11.16 -4.12 -4.43
N HIS A 8 10.79 -3.53 -3.30
CA HIS A 8 11.37 -3.88 -2.01
C HIS A 8 10.84 -5.23 -1.55
N THR A 9 11.76 -6.11 -1.18
CA THR A 9 11.50 -7.39 -0.54
C THR A 9 12.30 -7.47 0.76
N SER A 10 11.74 -8.10 1.79
CA SER A 10 12.48 -8.39 3.02
C SER A 10 13.19 -9.74 2.91
N SER A 11 14.47 -9.81 3.26
CA SER A 11 15.22 -11.07 3.36
C SER A 11 14.75 -11.95 4.51
N SER A 12 14.27 -11.34 5.60
CA SER A 12 13.62 -12.05 6.71
C SER A 12 12.19 -12.47 6.35
N GLY A 13 11.59 -11.76 5.38
CA GLY A 13 10.19 -11.94 5.01
C GLY A 13 9.21 -11.34 6.03
N LEU A 14 9.70 -10.51 6.95
CA LEU A 14 8.92 -9.91 8.04
C LEU A 14 8.79 -8.39 7.91
N ASP A 15 9.73 -7.73 7.25
CA ASP A 15 9.74 -6.27 7.17
C ASP A 15 8.79 -5.77 6.08
N LEU A 16 7.82 -4.94 6.49
CA LEU A 16 6.92 -4.27 5.57
C LEU A 16 7.56 -3.00 4.99
N PRO A 17 7.42 -2.73 3.68
CA PRO A 17 8.03 -1.59 3.03
C PRO A 17 7.31 -0.29 3.41
N MET A 18 7.91 0.53 4.27
CA MET A 18 7.34 1.82 4.70
C MET A 18 6.90 2.72 3.55
N LYS A 19 7.64 2.73 2.43
CA LYS A 19 7.25 3.48 1.23
C LYS A 19 5.87 3.09 0.67
N VAL A 20 5.40 1.86 0.86
CA VAL A 20 4.04 1.44 0.44
C VAL A 20 3.00 2.04 1.39
N VAL A 21 3.32 2.11 2.68
CA VAL A 21 2.47 2.81 3.67
C VAL A 21 2.33 4.30 3.29
N ASP A 22 3.43 4.96 2.92
CA ASP A 22 3.41 6.36 2.47
C ASP A 22 2.56 6.56 1.20
N MET A 23 2.65 5.62 0.25
CA MET A 23 1.83 5.63 -0.97
C MET A 23 0.34 5.52 -0.63
N PHE A 24 -0.04 4.60 0.26
CA PHE A 24 -1.43 4.50 0.71
C PHE A 24 -1.90 5.76 1.45
N GLY A 25 -1.03 6.37 2.27
CA GLY A 25 -1.33 7.62 2.97
C GLY A 25 -1.72 8.79 2.05
N CYS A 26 -1.26 8.78 0.79
CA CYS A 26 -1.68 9.75 -0.23
C CYS A 26 -2.68 9.19 -1.27
N GLY A 27 -3.25 8.01 -1.02
CA GLY A 27 -4.26 7.39 -1.89
C GLY A 27 -3.70 6.73 -3.14
N LEU A 28 -2.40 6.47 -3.20
CA LEU A 28 -1.75 5.85 -4.34
C LEU A 28 -1.76 4.33 -4.18
N PRO A 29 -2.44 3.58 -5.07
CA PRO A 29 -2.36 2.13 -5.07
C PRO A 29 -0.97 1.67 -5.52
N VAL A 30 -0.63 0.42 -5.25
CA VAL A 30 0.70 -0.11 -5.56
C VAL A 30 0.69 -1.41 -6.35
N CYS A 31 1.67 -1.60 -7.22
CA CYS A 31 2.16 -2.91 -7.61
C CYS A 31 3.39 -3.21 -6.75
N ALA A 32 3.40 -4.31 -6.00
CA ALA A 32 4.50 -4.67 -5.11
C ALA A 32 5.09 -6.06 -5.41
N ALA A 33 6.40 -6.18 -5.28
CA ALA A 33 7.09 -7.47 -5.35
C ALA A 33 6.56 -8.40 -4.24
N SER A 34 6.29 -9.65 -4.60
CA SER A 34 5.73 -10.66 -3.70
C SER A 34 6.78 -11.19 -2.73
N PHE A 35 6.49 -11.17 -1.43
CA PHE A 35 7.26 -11.84 -0.38
C PHE A 35 6.34 -12.15 0.82
N SER A 36 6.80 -12.96 1.78
CA SER A 36 5.92 -13.68 2.72
C SER A 36 4.92 -12.85 3.53
N CYS A 37 5.25 -11.62 3.93
CA CYS A 37 4.33 -10.77 4.72
C CYS A 37 3.73 -9.60 3.92
N ILE A 38 4.03 -9.45 2.62
CA ILE A 38 3.56 -8.27 1.87
C ILE A 38 2.03 -8.17 1.82
N ASP A 39 1.35 -9.30 1.93
CA ASP A 39 -0.11 -9.41 1.94
C ASP A 39 -0.72 -8.82 3.22
N GLU A 40 0.05 -8.65 4.30
CA GLU A 40 -0.38 -7.89 5.48
C GLU A 40 -0.72 -6.44 5.11
N LEU A 41 0.08 -5.84 4.22
CA LEU A 41 -0.05 -4.45 3.78
C LEU A 41 -0.85 -4.32 2.46
N VAL A 42 -0.54 -5.12 1.45
CA VAL A 42 -1.15 -5.08 0.13
C VAL A 42 -2.28 -6.13 0.04
N LYS A 43 -3.52 -5.66 0.00
CA LYS A 43 -4.70 -6.49 -0.26
C LYS A 43 -4.98 -6.46 -1.75
N VAL A 44 -4.67 -7.57 -2.43
CA VAL A 44 -4.82 -7.75 -3.89
C VAL A 44 -6.24 -7.39 -4.32
N ASN A 45 -6.38 -6.62 -5.40
CA ASN A 45 -7.64 -6.09 -5.95
C ASN A 45 -8.40 -5.12 -5.03
N ASN A 46 -7.80 -4.68 -3.92
CA ASN A 46 -8.34 -3.64 -3.06
C ASN A 46 -7.44 -2.41 -3.08
N ASN A 47 -6.21 -2.50 -2.56
CA ASN A 47 -5.28 -1.36 -2.47
C ASN A 47 -4.05 -1.51 -3.38
N GLY A 48 -3.87 -2.66 -4.00
CA GLY A 48 -2.76 -2.91 -4.91
C GLY A 48 -2.81 -4.29 -5.55
N LEU A 49 -1.73 -4.61 -6.25
CA LEU A 49 -1.46 -5.88 -6.91
C LEU A 49 -0.06 -6.39 -6.51
N LEU A 50 0.16 -7.68 -6.69
CA LEU A 50 1.39 -8.37 -6.33
C LEU A 50 1.96 -9.10 -7.54
N PHE A 51 3.24 -8.87 -7.82
CA PHE A 51 3.96 -9.54 -8.90
C PHE A 51 5.20 -10.26 -8.34
N SER A 52 5.62 -11.32 -9.02
CA SER A 52 6.84 -12.09 -8.75
C SER A 52 7.82 -12.03 -9.92
N THR A 53 7.35 -11.61 -11.09
CA THR A 53 8.15 -11.55 -12.32
C THR A 53 7.98 -10.20 -13.03
N SER A 54 8.92 -9.89 -13.92
CA SER A 54 8.81 -8.71 -14.79
C SER A 54 7.64 -8.82 -15.78
N SER A 55 7.27 -10.04 -16.20
CA SER A 55 6.11 -10.26 -17.07
C SER A 55 4.81 -9.93 -16.33
N GLU A 56 4.65 -10.40 -15.10
CA GLU A 56 3.49 -10.08 -14.27
C GLU A 56 3.36 -8.57 -14.05
N LEU A 57 4.46 -7.89 -13.71
CA LEU A 57 4.43 -6.43 -13.58
C LEU A 57 4.04 -5.74 -14.90
N ALA A 58 4.53 -6.22 -16.04
CA ALA A 58 4.16 -5.65 -17.35
C ALA A 58 2.68 -5.86 -17.67
N ASP A 59 2.13 -7.03 -17.35
CA ASP A 59 0.71 -7.35 -17.53
C ASP A 59 -0.17 -6.49 -16.62
N GLU A 60 0.21 -6.32 -15.35
CA GLU A 60 -0.45 -5.43 -14.39
C GLU A 60 -0.47 -3.98 -14.88
N LEU A 61 0.66 -3.45 -15.33
CA LEU A 61 0.74 -2.09 -15.87
C LEU A 61 -0.15 -1.94 -17.11
N THR A 62 -0.13 -2.92 -18.00
CA THR A 62 -0.95 -2.91 -19.22
C THR A 62 -2.44 -2.93 -18.88
N MET A 63 -2.86 -3.76 -17.94
CA MET A 63 -4.24 -3.84 -17.47
C MET A 63 -4.68 -2.53 -16.82
N LEU A 64 -3.91 -2.01 -15.85
CA LEU A 64 -4.29 -0.83 -15.06
C LEU A 64 -4.36 0.46 -15.88
N PHE A 65 -3.50 0.61 -16.88
CA PHE A 65 -3.45 1.79 -17.72
C PHE A 65 -4.19 1.64 -19.05
N LYS A 66 -4.89 0.51 -19.26
CA LYS A 66 -5.78 0.35 -20.40
C LYS A 66 -6.83 1.45 -20.37
N GLY A 67 -6.92 2.22 -21.47
CA GLY A 67 -7.90 3.31 -21.58
C GLY A 67 -7.56 4.58 -20.80
N PHE A 68 -6.33 4.73 -20.30
CA PHE A 68 -5.93 5.90 -19.50
C PHE A 68 -6.04 7.21 -20.30
N PRO A 69 -6.54 8.31 -19.70
CA PRO A 69 -6.95 8.45 -18.29
C PRO A 69 -8.41 8.11 -17.96
N GLU A 70 -9.28 7.98 -18.97
CA GLU A 70 -10.74 8.00 -18.75
C GLU A 70 -11.34 6.63 -18.44
N GLU A 71 -10.84 5.56 -19.04
CA GLU A 71 -11.42 4.20 -18.99
C GLU A 71 -10.59 3.21 -18.14
N CYS A 72 -9.96 3.70 -17.06
CA CYS A 72 -9.16 2.87 -16.14
C CYS A 72 -9.92 2.45 -14.89
N ASP A 73 -10.97 1.65 -15.03
CA ASP A 73 -11.84 1.28 -13.92
C ASP A 73 -11.14 0.47 -12.82
N GLU A 74 -10.23 -0.44 -13.21
CA GLU A 74 -9.41 -1.21 -12.28
C GLU A 74 -8.50 -0.28 -11.44
N LEU A 75 -7.83 0.67 -12.09
CA LEU A 75 -6.96 1.63 -11.40
C LEU A 75 -7.76 2.56 -10.48
N LYS A 76 -8.95 3.02 -10.92
CA LYS A 76 -9.85 3.83 -10.07
C LYS A 76 -10.30 3.05 -8.84
N SER A 77 -10.67 1.78 -9.01
CA SER A 77 -11.05 0.89 -7.92
C SER A 77 -9.91 0.74 -6.90
N LEU A 78 -8.68 0.48 -7.38
CA LEU A 78 -7.51 0.38 -6.52
C LEU A 78 -7.19 1.69 -5.78
N LYS A 79 -7.35 2.85 -6.43
CA LYS A 79 -7.20 4.17 -5.78
C LYS A 79 -8.18 4.36 -4.62
N VAL A 80 -9.43 3.92 -4.78
CA VAL A 80 -10.43 3.97 -3.70
C VAL A 80 -10.00 3.08 -2.53
N GLY A 81 -9.56 1.84 -2.78
CA GLY A 81 -9.08 0.97 -1.71
C GLY A 81 -7.78 1.45 -1.06
N ALA A 82 -6.87 2.06 -1.81
CA ALA A 82 -5.66 2.70 -1.28
C ALA A 82 -6.01 3.89 -0.37
N LEU A 83 -6.95 4.76 -0.78
CA LEU A 83 -7.45 5.86 0.05
C LEU A 83 -8.11 5.35 1.34
N ASN A 84 -8.92 4.30 1.26
CA ASN A 84 -9.55 3.69 2.44
C ASN A 84 -8.51 3.09 3.40
N THR A 85 -7.47 2.45 2.84
CA THR A 85 -6.35 1.90 3.62
C THR A 85 -5.55 3.02 4.30
N GLY A 86 -5.19 4.08 3.58
CA GLY A 86 -4.44 5.21 4.14
C GLY A 86 -5.24 6.05 5.14
N SER A 87 -6.57 6.04 5.03
CA SER A 87 -7.46 6.82 5.91
C SER A 87 -7.83 6.10 7.21
N SER A 88 -7.60 4.78 7.32
CA SER A 88 -8.10 4.00 8.46
C SER A 88 -7.46 4.38 9.80
N SER A 89 -6.22 4.89 9.77
CA SER A 89 -5.45 5.20 10.97
C SER A 89 -4.49 6.36 10.73
N LYS A 90 -4.92 7.58 11.08
CA LYS A 90 -4.03 8.74 11.07
C LYS A 90 -3.04 8.64 12.23
N TRP A 91 -1.78 9.03 11.99
CA TRP A 91 -0.72 9.03 12.99
C TRP A 91 -1.15 9.65 14.32
N SER A 92 -1.84 10.80 14.29
CA SER A 92 -2.30 11.49 15.51
C SER A 92 -3.25 10.63 16.34
N THR A 93 -4.21 9.96 15.69
CA THR A 93 -5.20 9.10 16.36
C THR A 93 -4.54 7.87 16.96
N GLU A 94 -3.64 7.23 16.23
CA GLU A 94 -2.90 6.06 16.71
C GLU A 94 -1.94 6.44 17.85
N TRP A 95 -1.28 7.59 17.74
CA TRP A 95 -0.39 8.13 18.77
C TRP A 95 -1.14 8.38 20.08
N GLU A 96 -2.25 9.11 20.03
CA GLU A 96 -3.07 9.41 21.21
C GLU A 96 -3.64 8.14 21.84
N ARG A 97 -4.00 7.15 21.03
CA ARG A 97 -4.61 5.91 21.49
C ARG A 97 -3.62 4.93 22.12
N TYR A 98 -2.43 4.79 21.54
CA TYR A 98 -1.49 3.73 21.91
C TYR A 98 -0.19 4.25 22.53
N ALA A 99 0.43 5.27 21.94
CA ALA A 99 1.74 5.76 22.39
C ALA A 99 1.63 6.69 23.61
N LEU A 100 0.72 7.67 23.55
CA LEU A 100 0.54 8.69 24.59
C LEU A 100 0.26 8.09 25.99
N PRO A 101 -0.60 7.05 26.15
CA PRO A 101 -0.83 6.46 27.47
C PRO A 101 0.43 5.82 28.07
N LEU A 102 1.29 5.21 27.25
CA LEU A 102 2.55 4.62 27.70
C LEU A 102 3.57 5.68 28.10
N VAL A 103 3.66 6.77 27.33
CA VAL A 103 4.53 7.90 27.66
C VAL A 103 4.14 8.51 29.00
N ASN A 104 2.83 8.68 29.24
CA ASN A 104 2.33 9.21 30.52
C ASN A 104 2.64 8.28 31.71
N GLN A 105 2.73 6.96 31.52
CA GLN A 105 3.13 6.02 32.58
C GLN A 105 4.62 6.10 32.95
N VAL A 106 5.46 6.60 32.05
CA VAL A 106 6.91 6.70 32.26
C VAL A 106 7.31 8.08 32.80
N ILE A 107 6.57 9.13 32.43
CA ILE A 107 6.88 10.52 32.81
C ILE A 107 6.15 10.96 34.10
N GLY A 108 5.00 10.37 34.42
CA GLY A 108 4.22 10.68 35.63
C GLY A 108 4.52 9.74 36.80
#